data_AF-L9XTT5-F1
#
_entry.id   AF-L9XTT5-F1
#
_cell.length_a   1.000
_cell.length_b   1.000
_cell.length_c   1.000
_cell.angle_alpha   90.00
_cell.angle_beta   90.00
_cell.angle_gamma   90.00
#
_symmetry.space_group_name_H-M   'P 1'
#
loop_
_entity.id
_entity.type
_entity.pdbx_description
1 polymer ?
#
loop_
_entity_poly.entity_id
_entity_poly.type
_entity_poly.pdbx_seq_one_letter_code
_entity_poly.pdbx_strand_id
1 'polypeptide(L)'
;MLERERIIEIVVAASAVFVMLGTMIAIGSEYGGPESALSATGGEMLVGAIVGFVVLLTAAGIGLAYLLNDPGDGLEDDADAQNAV
;
A
#
# COMPACT_ATOMS: atom_id res chain seq x y z
N MET A 1 -1.82 6.33 23.49
CA MET A 1 -1.74 4.86 23.34
C MET A 1 -2.25 4.55 21.94
N LEU A 2 -1.62 3.64 21.19
CA LEU A 2 -2.10 3.27 19.86
C LEU A 2 -3.15 2.17 20.00
N GLU A 3 -4.28 2.33 19.33
CA GLU A 3 -5.30 1.29 19.20
C GLU A 3 -4.80 0.12 18.34
N ARG A 4 -5.35 -1.06 18.57
CA ARG A 4 -4.90 -2.29 17.90
C ARG A 4 -5.11 -2.19 16.38
N GLU A 5 -6.21 -1.59 15.98
CA GLU A 5 -6.63 -1.34 14.61
C GLU A 5 -5.59 -0.45 13.91
N ARG A 6 -5.24 0.68 14.53
CA ARG A 6 -4.20 1.58 14.04
C ARG A 6 -2.82 0.92 13.94
N ILE A 7 -2.47 0.04 14.88
CA ILE A 7 -1.21 -0.73 14.79
C ILE A 7 -1.22 -1.64 13.55
N ILE A 8 -2.33 -2.33 13.29
CA ILE A 8 -2.46 -3.24 12.14
C ILE A 8 -2.29 -2.47 10.84
N GLU A 9 -2.96 -1.32 10.69
CA GLU A 9 -2.83 -0.47 9.50
C GLU A 9 -1.39 -0.02 9.25
N ILE A 10 -0.70 0.44 10.30
CA ILE A 10 0.72 0.85 10.22
C ILE A 10 1.58 -0.32 9.77
N VAL A 11 1.39 -1.49 10.35
CA VAL A 11 2.17 -2.69 10.01
C VAL A 11 1.93 -3.07 8.55
N VAL A 12 0.67 -3.10 8.09
CA VAL A 12 0.32 -3.43 6.70
C VAL A 12 0.95 -2.42 5.72
N ALA A 13 0.84 -1.12 6.01
CA ALA A 13 1.44 -0.08 5.18
C ALA A 13 2.97 -0.18 5.12
N ALA A 14 3.62 -0.36 6.28
CA ALA A 14 5.08 -0.52 6.35
C ALA A 14 5.53 -1.78 5.60
N SER A 15 4.85 -2.91 5.79
CA SER A 15 5.14 -4.15 5.08
C SER A 15 5.01 -3.99 3.56
N ALA A 16 3.97 -3.32 3.08
CA ALA A 16 3.81 -3.05 1.64
C ALA A 16 5.01 -2.26 1.08
N VAL A 17 5.46 -1.21 1.79
CA VAL A 17 6.65 -0.44 1.39
C VAL A 17 7.90 -1.32 1.36
N PHE A 18 8.13 -2.15 2.38
CA PHE A 18 9.28 -3.05 2.40
C PHE A 18 9.25 -4.08 1.27
N VAL A 19 8.07 -4.59 0.90
CA VAL A 19 7.90 -5.45 -0.27
C VAL A 19 8.34 -4.72 -1.53
N MET A 20 7.87 -3.49 -1.76
CA MET A 20 8.26 -2.71 -2.95
C MET A 20 9.78 -2.44 -2.98
N LEU A 21 10.38 -2.04 -1.86
CA LEU A 21 11.82 -1.84 -1.77
C LEU A 21 12.59 -3.13 -2.08
N GLY A 22 12.16 -4.27 -1.53
CA GLY A 22 12.75 -5.57 -1.81
C GLY A 22 12.65 -5.94 -3.29
N THR A 23 11.50 -5.71 -3.91
CA THR A 23 11.32 -5.92 -5.36
C THR A 23 12.23 -5.03 -6.19
N MET A 24 12.37 -3.75 -5.85
CA MET A 24 13.27 -2.84 -6.56
C MET A 24 14.73 -3.27 -6.42
N ILE A 25 15.16 -3.71 -5.23
CA ILE A 25 16.50 -4.24 -5.01
C ILE A 25 16.74 -5.48 -5.88
N ALA A 26 15.79 -6.42 -5.90
CA ALA A 26 15.89 -7.64 -6.69
C ALA A 26 15.95 -7.36 -8.21
N ILE A 27 15.14 -6.44 -8.70
CA ILE A 27 15.17 -6.02 -10.11
C ILE A 27 16.51 -5.35 -10.43
N GLY A 28 16.98 -4.45 -9.56
CA GLY A 28 18.27 -3.80 -9.73
C GLY A 28 19.45 -4.78 -9.74
N SER A 29 19.42 -5.82 -8.89
CA SER A 29 20.49 -6.82 -8.83
C SER A 29 20.53 -7.74 -10.05
N GLU A 30 19.38 -8.06 -10.64
CA GLU A 30 19.29 -9.00 -11.77
C GLU A 30 19.41 -8.30 -13.13
N TYR A 31 18.80 -7.12 -13.27
CA TYR A 31 18.66 -6.41 -14.54
C TYR A 31 19.50 -5.12 -14.62
N GLY A 32 20.31 -4.84 -13.60
CA GLY A 32 21.25 -3.72 -13.58
C GLY A 32 22.37 -3.90 -14.60
N GLY A 33 22.64 -2.85 -15.36
CA GLY A 33 23.68 -2.79 -16.38
C GLY A 33 24.80 -1.82 -16.03
N PRO A 34 25.66 -1.49 -17.01
CA PRO A 34 26.69 -0.47 -16.86
C PRO A 34 26.10 0.87 -16.41
N GLU A 35 26.91 1.66 -15.70
CA GLU A 35 26.54 3.02 -15.27
C GLU A 35 25.32 3.08 -14.34
N SER A 36 25.00 1.98 -13.64
CA SER A 36 23.83 1.88 -12.74
C SER A 36 22.49 2.08 -13.46
N ALA A 37 22.45 1.89 -14.78
CA ALA A 37 21.23 1.93 -15.56
C ALA A 37 20.55 0.56 -15.59
N LEU A 38 19.22 0.54 -15.60
CA LEU A 38 18.47 -0.68 -15.88
C LEU A 38 18.58 -1.03 -17.37
N SER A 39 18.71 -2.32 -17.67
CA SER A 39 18.44 -2.83 -19.02
C SER A 39 17.00 -2.53 -19.44
N ALA A 40 16.71 -2.60 -20.75
CA ALA A 40 15.34 -2.40 -21.26
C ALA A 40 14.33 -3.35 -20.58
N THR A 41 14.69 -4.63 -20.45
CA THR A 41 13.90 -5.63 -19.72
C THR A 41 13.75 -5.29 -18.24
N GLY A 42 14.80 -4.81 -17.58
CA GLY A 42 14.72 -4.32 -16.20
C GLY A 42 13.73 -3.17 -16.02
N GLY A 43 13.66 -2.27 -16.99
CA GLY A 43 12.67 -1.20 -17.05
C GLY A 43 11.24 -1.73 -17.16
N GLU A 44 10.99 -2.70 -18.04
CA GLU A 44 9.69 -3.36 -18.17
C GLU A 44 9.29 -4.08 -16.86
N MET A 45 10.23 -4.77 -16.22
CA MET A 45 10.02 -5.42 -14.92
C MET A 45 9.67 -4.41 -13.82
N LEU A 46 10.31 -3.24 -13.82
CA LEU A 46 10.00 -2.17 -12.86
C LEU A 46 8.57 -1.62 -13.08
N VAL A 47 8.14 -1.45 -14.33
CA VAL A 47 6.75 -1.06 -14.65
C VAL A 47 5.78 -2.12 -14.13
N GLY A 48 6.06 -3.40 -14.39
CA GLY A 48 5.27 -4.51 -13.86
C GLY A 48 5.18 -4.51 -12.33
N ALA A 49 6.31 -4.24 -11.65
CA ALA A 49 6.36 -4.13 -10.19
C ALA A 49 5.50 -2.98 -9.67
N ILE A 50 5.51 -1.81 -10.32
CA ILE A 50 4.66 -0.67 -9.95
C ILE A 50 3.18 -1.03 -10.08
N VAL A 51 2.79 -1.63 -11.21
CA VAL A 51 1.40 -2.07 -11.42
C VAL A 51 0.99 -3.11 -10.37
N GLY A 52 1.86 -4.11 -10.11
CA GLY A 52 1.65 -5.11 -9.07
C GLY A 52 1.53 -4.49 -7.67
N PHE A 53 2.31 -3.47 -7.37
CA PHE A 53 2.26 -2.75 -6.09
C PHE A 53 0.95 -1.99 -5.91
N VAL A 54 0.43 -1.34 -6.96
CA VAL A 54 -0.88 -0.69 -6.93
C VAL A 54 -1.99 -1.72 -6.67
N VAL A 55 -1.95 -2.87 -7.35
CA VAL A 55 -2.89 -3.97 -7.12
C VAL A 55 -2.77 -4.50 -5.69
N LEU A 56 -1.56 -4.66 -5.16
CA LEU A 56 -1.30 -5.09 -3.79
C LEU A 56 -1.88 -4.10 -2.77
N LEU A 57 -1.67 -2.79 -2.95
CA LEU A 57 -2.25 -1.77 -2.08
C LEU A 57 -3.78 -1.75 -2.14
N THR A 58 -4.33 -1.94 -3.34
CA THR A 58 -5.79 -2.02 -3.53
C THR A 58 -6.35 -3.22 -2.77
N ALA A 59 -5.74 -4.40 -2.92
CA ALA A 59 -6.14 -5.60 -2.20
C ALA A 59 -5.97 -5.47 -0.68
N ALA A 60 -4.87 -4.85 -0.23
CA ALA A 60 -4.63 -4.60 1.19
C ALA A 60 -5.68 -3.65 1.79
N GLY A 61 -6.00 -2.55 1.09
CA GLY A 61 -7.04 -1.62 1.51
C GLY A 61 -8.42 -2.28 1.61
N ILE A 62 -8.80 -3.07 0.60
CA ILE A 62 -10.05 -3.85 0.63
C ILE A 62 -10.03 -4.84 1.80
N GLY A 63 -8.93 -5.57 2.00
CA GLY A 63 -8.78 -6.51 3.10
C GLY A 63 -8.94 -5.85 4.46
N LEU A 64 -8.26 -4.72 4.69
CA LEU A 64 -8.38 -3.93 5.91
C LEU A 64 -9.82 -3.44 6.13
N ALA A 65 -10.48 -2.95 5.08
CA ALA A 65 -11.87 -2.52 5.14
C ALA A 65 -12.80 -3.66 5.57
N TYR A 66 -12.60 -4.90 5.11
CA TYR A 66 -13.44 -6.02 5.57
C TYR A 66 -13.08 -6.55 6.96
N LEU A 67 -11.81 -6.43 7.38
CA LEU A 67 -11.33 -7.00 8.64
C LEU A 67 -11.49 -6.06 9.83
N LEU A 68 -11.42 -4.75 9.61
CA LEU A 68 -11.36 -3.74 10.67
C LEU A 68 -12.57 -2.80 10.68
N ASN A 69 -13.47 -2.84 9.69
CA ASN A 69 -14.65 -1.98 9.68
C ASN A 69 -15.71 -2.48 10.67
N ASP A 70 -15.98 -1.70 11.72
CA ASP A 70 -17.13 -1.91 12.60
C ASP A 70 -18.40 -1.38 11.90
N PRO A 71 -19.47 -2.17 11.75
CA PRO A 71 -20.72 -1.73 11.10
C PRO A 71 -21.39 -0.51 11.76
N GLY A 72 -20.98 -0.09 12.96
CA GLY A 72 -21.49 1.12 13.63
C GLY A 72 -20.80 2.44 13.27
N ASP A 73 -19.58 2.42 12.72
CA ASP A 73 -18.69 3.61 12.68
C ASP A 73 -18.83 4.44 11.38
N GLY A 74 -19.74 4.06 10.49
CA GLY A 74 -19.77 4.57 9.10
C GLY A 74 -20.69 5.76 8.84
N LEU A 75 -21.52 6.21 9.80
CA LEU A 75 -22.61 7.17 9.52
C LEU A 75 -22.89 8.23 10.62
N GLU A 76 -22.12 8.28 11.72
CA GLU A 76 -22.47 9.14 12.86
C GLU A 76 -21.90 10.57 12.80
N ASP A 77 -20.95 10.88 11.91
CA ASP A 77 -20.21 12.15 11.94
C ASP A 77 -20.81 13.28 11.03
N ASP A 78 -21.73 12.96 10.13
CA ASP A 78 -22.33 13.93 9.19
C ASP A 78 -23.68 14.51 9.66
N ALA A 79 -24.33 13.93 10.68
CA ALA A 79 -25.64 14.37 11.15
C ALA A 79 -25.57 15.58 12.12
N ASP A 80 -24.47 15.74 12.86
CA ASP A 80 -24.34 16.82 13.85
C ASP A 80 -23.92 18.16 13.23
N ALA A 81 -23.33 18.16 12.03
CA ALA A 81 -22.93 19.38 11.32
C ALA A 81 -24.11 20.09 10.61
N GLN A 82 -25.24 19.41 10.38
CA GLN A 82 -26.38 19.95 9.62
C GLN A 82 -27.46 20.65 10.47
N ASN A 83 -27.40 20.56 11.80
CA ASN A 83 -28.34 21.26 12.70
C ASN A 83 -27.80 22.59 13.26
N ALA A 84 -26.66 23.07 12.75
CA ALA A 84 -26.09 24.36 13.08
C ALA A 84 -26.10 25.30 11.87
N VAL A 85 -27.31 25.73 11.46
CA VAL A 85 -27.73 27.08 10.97
C VAL A 85 -29.09 26.97 10.29
#